data_AF-A0A847KXH5-F1
#
_entry.id   AF-A0A847KXH5-F1
#
_cell.length_a   1.000
_cell.length_b   1.000
_cell.length_c   1.000
_cell.angle_alpha   90.00
_cell.angle_beta   90.00
_cell.angle_gamma   90.00
#
_symmetry.space_group_name_H-M   'P 1'
#
loop_
_entity.id
_entity.type
_entity.pdbx_description
1 polymer ?
#
loop_
_entity_poly.entity_id
_entity_poly.type
_entity_poly.pdbx_seq_one_letter_code
_entity_poly.pdbx_strand_id
1 'polypeptide(L)'
;MNYKELFNRALLLISSPAKAWEEILLDKDRHKVFSGFVYPLLGLVAFSVFLGTLFTHGWGGPQSFQIAMTRCCAVTIALFGGFYTSAYILNGLSVWKFNLRDDLLQAQCLIGYSLVVTFSLKIITGLLPNFQIVSWFLQFYVVYIIWEGARVFIKIDESKRLLFTLLASFFLLSTPFIIEFLFNKLVFILN
;
A
#
# COMPACT_ATOMS: atom_id res chain seq x y z
N MET A 1 4.35 6.00 19.59
CA MET A 1 3.72 6.08 18.26
C MET A 1 2.59 7.10 18.32
N ASN A 2 2.60 8.14 17.49
CA ASN A 2 1.60 9.21 17.54
C ASN A 2 0.49 8.93 16.52
N TYR A 3 -0.60 8.29 16.95
CA TYR A 3 -1.72 7.94 16.05
C TYR A 3 -2.33 9.16 15.36
N LYS A 4 -2.33 10.32 16.02
CA LYS A 4 -2.82 11.57 15.43
C LYS A 4 -1.99 11.96 14.21
N GLU A 5 -0.67 11.80 14.28
CA GLU A 5 0.25 12.07 13.18
C GLU A 5 0.04 11.09 12.02
N LEU A 6 -0.14 9.80 12.32
CA LEU A 6 -0.45 8.77 11.33
C LEU A 6 -1.70 9.12 10.51
N PHE A 7 -2.82 9.38 11.19
CA PHE A 7 -4.08 9.69 10.53
C PHE A 7 -4.04 11.04 9.81
N ASN A 8 -3.43 12.07 10.42
CA ASN A 8 -3.27 13.36 9.76
C ASN A 8 -2.48 13.22 8.46
N ARG A 9 -1.39 12.44 8.46
CA ARG A 9 -0.58 12.22 7.26
C ARG A 9 -1.32 11.41 6.21
N ALA A 10 -2.06 10.37 6.61
CA ALA A 10 -2.90 9.62 5.69
C ALA A 10 -3.97 10.52 5.04
N LEU A 11 -4.65 11.35 5.83
CA LEU A 11 -5.67 12.28 5.37
C LEU A 11 -5.07 13.36 4.46
N LEU A 12 -3.88 13.87 4.78
CA LEU A 12 -3.17 14.84 3.95
C LEU A 12 -2.75 14.23 2.61
N LEU A 13 -2.22 13.01 2.59
CA LEU A 13 -1.89 12.30 1.34
C LEU A 13 -3.13 12.07 0.47
N ILE A 14 -4.29 11.78 1.07
CA ILE A 14 -5.52 11.57 0.32
C ILE A 14 -6.10 12.91 -0.18
N SER A 15 -6.13 13.94 0.66
CA SER A 15 -6.80 15.21 0.34
C SER A 15 -5.93 16.20 -0.43
N SER A 16 -4.61 16.20 -0.23
CA SER A 16 -3.66 17.14 -0.83
C SER A 16 -2.28 16.49 -1.01
N PRO A 17 -2.13 15.55 -1.97
CA PRO A 17 -0.88 14.81 -2.13
C PRO A 17 0.33 15.72 -2.37
N ALA A 18 0.17 16.81 -3.13
CA ALA A 18 1.23 17.79 -3.37
C ALA A 18 1.86 18.31 -2.07
N LYS A 19 1.01 18.81 -1.16
CA LYS A 19 1.42 19.32 0.16
C LYS A 19 2.00 18.22 1.03
N ALA A 20 1.41 17.02 0.98
CA ALA A 20 1.92 15.88 1.73
C ALA A 20 3.36 15.53 1.33
N TRP A 21 3.66 15.52 0.03
CA TRP A 21 5.00 15.25 -0.47
C TRP A 21 6.01 16.35 -0.13
N GLU A 22 5.59 17.61 -0.07
CA GLU A 22 6.43 18.71 0.43
C GLU A 22 6.80 18.50 1.89
N GLU A 23 5.84 18.13 2.75
CA GLU A 23 6.13 17.82 4.16
C GLU A 23 7.05 16.60 4.31
N ILE A 24 6.80 15.53 3.55
CA ILE A 24 7.62 14.30 3.55
C ILE A 24 9.04 14.59 3.06
N LEU A 25 9.20 15.50 2.09
CA LEU A 25 10.53 15.90 1.60
C LEU A 25 11.34 16.64 2.68
N LEU A 26 10.68 17.38 3.57
CA LEU A 26 11.30 18.11 4.68
C LEU A 26 11.63 17.22 5.89
N ASP A 27 11.11 15.99 5.94
CA ASP A 27 11.41 15.07 7.02
C ASP A 27 12.88 14.63 7.01
N LYS A 28 13.54 14.85 8.16
CA LYS A 28 14.96 14.47 8.35
C LYS A 28 15.18 12.97 8.41
N ASP A 29 14.16 12.18 8.77
CA ASP A 29 14.25 10.73 8.89
C ASP A 29 13.24 10.03 7.99
N ARG A 30 13.75 9.45 6.91
CA ARG A 30 12.98 8.71 5.91
C ARG A 30 12.54 7.33 6.40
N HIS A 31 13.18 6.77 7.44
CA HIS A 31 12.79 5.48 8.02
C HIS A 31 11.45 5.55 8.77
N LYS A 32 10.96 6.77 9.07
CA LYS A 32 9.63 6.99 9.63
C LYS A 32 8.52 6.38 8.79
N VAL A 33 8.72 6.18 7.48
CA VAL A 33 7.74 5.51 6.62
C VAL A 33 7.36 4.11 7.14
N PHE A 34 8.32 3.36 7.70
CA PHE A 34 8.08 1.99 8.13
C PHE A 34 7.27 1.94 9.43
N SER A 35 7.87 2.43 10.51
CA SER A 35 7.31 2.35 11.86
C SER A 35 6.20 3.37 12.12
N GLY A 36 6.21 4.50 11.40
CA GLY A 36 5.25 5.58 11.57
C GLY A 36 4.07 5.53 10.60
N PHE A 37 4.12 4.71 9.53
CA PHE A 37 3.07 4.70 8.51
C PHE A 37 2.69 3.30 8.02
N VAL A 38 3.61 2.57 7.38
CA VAL A 38 3.32 1.30 6.71
C VAL A 38 2.90 0.22 7.71
N TYR A 39 3.70 -0.05 8.75
CA TYR A 39 3.38 -1.13 9.69
C TYR A 39 2.11 -0.86 10.52
N PRO A 40 1.86 0.36 11.03
CA PRO A 40 0.61 0.66 11.71
C PRO A 40 -0.62 0.47 10.82
N LEU A 41 -0.59 0.95 9.57
CA LEU A 41 -1.71 0.78 8.63
C LEU A 41 -1.90 -0.68 8.22
N LEU A 42 -0.81 -1.42 8.02
CA LEU A 42 -0.86 -2.86 7.76
C LEU A 42 -1.56 -3.60 8.92
N GLY A 43 -1.25 -3.25 10.17
CA GLY A 43 -1.91 -3.79 11.35
C GLY A 43 -3.42 -3.48 11.39
N LEU A 44 -3.82 -2.26 11.01
CA LEU A 44 -5.23 -1.89 10.92
C LEU A 44 -5.96 -2.66 9.79
N VAL A 45 -5.30 -2.88 8.65
CA VAL A 45 -5.85 -3.73 7.57
C VAL A 45 -6.06 -5.15 8.07
N ALA A 46 -5.03 -5.75 8.67
CA ALA A 46 -5.09 -7.10 9.21
C ALA A 46 -6.26 -7.27 10.20
N PHE A 47 -6.37 -6.33 11.15
CA PHE A 47 -7.43 -6.33 12.14
C PHE A 47 -8.83 -6.15 11.52
N SER A 48 -8.96 -5.23 10.57
CA SER A 48 -10.22 -5.01 9.84
C SER A 48 -10.68 -6.27 9.09
N VAL A 49 -9.79 -6.89 8.31
CA VAL A 49 -10.10 -8.10 7.53
C VAL A 49 -10.47 -9.25 8.46
N PHE A 50 -9.75 -9.41 9.57
CA PHE A 50 -10.05 -10.42 10.57
C PHE A 50 -11.46 -10.24 11.15
N LEU A 51 -11.78 -9.04 11.65
CA LEU A 51 -13.10 -8.75 12.22
C LEU A 51 -14.23 -8.89 11.21
N GLY A 52 -14.08 -8.34 10.00
CA GLY A 52 -15.13 -8.48 8.99
C GLY A 52 -15.35 -9.91 8.52
N THR A 53 -14.29 -10.73 8.51
CA THR A 53 -14.43 -12.17 8.23
C THR A 53 -15.21 -12.88 9.34
N LEU A 54 -14.97 -12.53 10.62
CA LEU A 54 -15.75 -13.06 11.74
C LEU A 54 -17.20 -12.60 11.72
N PHE A 55 -17.48 -11.34 11.38
CA PHE A 55 -18.85 -10.84 11.25
C PHE A 55 -19.64 -11.57 10.14
N THR A 56 -18.97 -12.00 9.08
CA THR A 56 -19.61 -12.69 7.96
C THR A 56 -19.77 -14.19 8.17
N HIS A 57 -18.84 -14.85 8.87
CA HIS A 57 -18.84 -16.31 9.06
C HIS A 57 -19.27 -16.75 10.48
N GLY A 58 -19.61 -15.81 11.35
CA GLY A 58 -20.06 -16.08 12.72
C GLY A 58 -18.93 -16.31 13.73
N TRP A 59 -19.27 -16.13 15.01
CA TRP A 59 -18.32 -16.10 16.13
C TRP A 59 -18.11 -17.45 16.84
N GLY A 60 -18.95 -18.45 16.53
CA GLY A 60 -19.09 -19.65 17.37
C GLY A 60 -18.25 -20.86 16.98
N GLY A 61 -17.59 -20.87 15.81
CA GLY A 61 -16.94 -22.06 15.25
C GLY A 61 -15.41 -21.92 15.10
N PRO A 62 -14.61 -22.95 15.42
CA PRO A 62 -13.17 -22.96 15.13
C PRO A 62 -12.84 -22.71 13.66
N GLN A 63 -13.72 -23.17 12.75
CA GLN A 63 -13.60 -22.96 11.31
C GLN A 63 -13.67 -21.48 10.92
N SER A 64 -14.56 -20.69 11.54
CA SER A 64 -14.68 -19.26 11.24
C SER A 64 -13.42 -18.49 11.65
N PHE A 65 -12.81 -18.86 12.79
CA PHE A 65 -11.52 -18.32 13.21
C PHE A 65 -10.38 -18.71 12.26
N GLN A 66 -10.34 -19.97 11.82
CA GLN A 66 -9.33 -20.43 10.86
C GLN A 66 -9.43 -19.64 9.54
N ILE A 67 -10.65 -19.46 9.00
CA ILE A 67 -10.87 -18.68 7.78
C ILE A 67 -10.44 -17.22 7.97
N ALA A 68 -10.81 -16.59 9.10
CA ALA A 68 -10.43 -15.22 9.41
C ALA A 68 -8.91 -15.05 9.52
N MET A 69 -8.22 -15.98 10.18
CA MET A 69 -6.76 -15.98 10.28
C MET A 69 -6.11 -16.17 8.90
N THR A 70 -6.55 -17.15 8.11
CA THR A 70 -6.01 -17.38 6.76
C THR A 70 -6.18 -16.16 5.87
N ARG A 71 -7.36 -15.53 5.86
CA ARG A 71 -7.63 -14.32 5.08
C ARG A 71 -6.78 -13.14 5.53
N CYS A 72 -6.70 -12.92 6.84
CA CYS A 72 -5.87 -11.88 7.44
C CYS A 72 -4.39 -12.05 7.04
N CYS A 73 -3.85 -13.27 7.16
CA CYS A 73 -2.48 -13.60 6.75
C CYS A 73 -2.27 -13.37 5.26
N ALA A 74 -3.17 -13.85 4.40
CA ALA A 74 -3.08 -13.69 2.95
C ALA A 74 -2.97 -12.21 2.55
N VAL A 75 -3.87 -11.36 3.07
CA VAL A 75 -3.88 -9.92 2.77
C VAL A 75 -2.64 -9.23 3.35
N THR A 76 -2.23 -9.58 4.56
CA THR A 76 -1.07 -8.97 5.23
C THR A 76 0.22 -9.29 4.48
N ILE A 77 0.45 -10.56 4.14
CA ILE A 77 1.62 -11.01 3.38
C ILE A 77 1.64 -10.37 2.00
N ALA A 78 0.49 -10.30 1.33
CA ALA A 78 0.36 -9.66 0.03
C ALA A 78 0.74 -8.18 0.06
N LEU A 79 0.23 -7.42 1.02
CA LEU A 79 0.51 -6.00 1.14
C LEU A 79 1.95 -5.73 1.60
N PHE A 80 2.45 -6.51 2.56
CA PHE A 80 3.82 -6.38 3.06
C PHE A 80 4.85 -6.77 1.99
N GLY A 81 4.71 -7.94 1.38
CA GLY A 81 5.57 -8.37 0.28
C GLY A 81 5.44 -7.43 -0.93
N GLY A 82 4.21 -7.04 -1.26
CA GLY A 82 3.93 -6.11 -2.35
C GLY A 82 4.60 -4.76 -2.16
N PHE A 83 4.62 -4.22 -0.94
CA PHE A 83 5.34 -3.00 -0.60
C PHE A 83 6.84 -3.10 -0.93
N TYR A 84 7.53 -4.11 -0.39
CA TYR A 84 8.98 -4.25 -0.60
C TYR A 84 9.34 -4.59 -2.04
N THR A 85 8.61 -5.51 -2.66
CA THR A 85 8.85 -5.94 -4.03
C THR A 85 8.59 -4.79 -5.01
N SER A 86 7.52 -4.01 -4.82
CA SER A 86 7.24 -2.85 -5.68
C SER A 86 8.31 -1.77 -5.54
N ALA A 87 8.79 -1.51 -4.32
CA ALA A 87 9.86 -0.54 -4.09
C ALA A 87 11.19 -0.98 -4.73
N TYR A 88 11.51 -2.27 -4.65
CA TYR A 88 12.71 -2.83 -5.26
C TYR A 88 12.66 -2.76 -6.79
N ILE A 89 11.55 -3.18 -7.40
CA ILE A 89 11.33 -3.08 -8.85
C ILE A 89 11.40 -1.62 -9.29
N LEU A 90 10.74 -0.71 -8.56
CA LEU A 90 10.75 0.71 -8.88
C LEU A 90 12.15 1.31 -8.81
N ASN A 91 12.94 0.99 -7.79
CA ASN A 91 14.31 1.46 -7.67
C ASN A 91 15.17 0.97 -8.85
N GLY A 92 15.09 -0.31 -9.19
CA GLY A 92 15.80 -0.87 -10.36
C GLY A 92 15.42 -0.17 -11.67
N LEU A 93 14.12 0.06 -11.90
CA LEU A 93 13.63 0.80 -13.08
C LEU A 93 14.06 2.26 -13.09
N SER A 94 14.13 2.89 -11.91
CA SER A 94 14.56 4.28 -11.71
C SER A 94 16.00 4.48 -12.18
N VAL A 95 16.88 3.56 -11.80
CA VAL A 95 18.29 3.56 -12.23
C VAL A 95 18.38 3.22 -13.72
N TRP A 96 17.77 2.12 -14.16
CA TRP A 96 17.92 1.60 -15.51
C TRP A 96 17.32 2.50 -16.60
N LYS A 97 16.10 3.02 -16.38
CA LYS A 97 15.33 3.73 -17.42
C LYS A 97 15.32 5.24 -17.26
N PHE A 98 15.40 5.72 -16.02
CA PHE A 98 15.22 7.14 -15.70
C PHE A 98 16.52 7.84 -15.33
N ASN A 99 17.64 7.10 -15.25
CA ASN A 99 18.97 7.60 -14.88
C ASN A 99 18.97 8.31 -13.52
N LEU A 100 18.14 7.82 -12.59
CA LEU A 100 18.10 8.30 -11.21
C LEU A 100 19.18 7.58 -10.39
N ARG A 101 19.53 8.16 -9.24
CA ARG A 101 20.44 7.52 -8.29
C ARG A 101 19.78 6.29 -7.68
N ASP A 102 20.59 5.25 -7.44
CA ASP A 102 20.18 4.10 -6.64
C ASP A 102 19.92 4.54 -5.19
N ASP A 103 18.65 4.61 -4.82
CA ASP A 103 18.18 4.98 -3.48
C ASP A 103 16.91 4.19 -3.15
N LEU A 104 17.13 2.96 -2.67
CA LEU A 104 16.05 2.07 -2.26
C LEU A 104 15.14 2.69 -1.19
N LEU A 105 15.70 3.48 -0.26
CA LEU A 105 14.92 4.11 0.80
C LEU A 105 13.98 5.17 0.23
N GLN A 106 14.41 5.93 -0.78
CA GLN A 106 13.55 6.86 -1.48
C GLN A 106 12.40 6.14 -2.22
N ALA A 107 12.69 5.01 -2.88
CA ALA A 107 11.65 4.21 -3.52
C ALA A 107 10.67 3.61 -2.49
N GLN A 108 11.16 3.14 -1.35
CA GLN A 108 10.34 2.66 -0.24
C GLN A 108 9.47 3.76 0.36
N CYS A 109 9.99 4.99 0.53
CA CYS A 109 9.17 6.12 0.95
C CYS A 109 8.05 6.41 -0.06
N LEU A 110 8.37 6.45 -1.36
CA LEU A 110 7.39 6.74 -2.39
C LEU A 110 6.26 5.70 -2.38
N ILE A 111 6.60 4.41 -2.43
CA ILE A 111 5.61 3.32 -2.44
C ILE A 111 4.86 3.27 -1.11
N GLY A 112 5.54 3.39 0.02
CA GLY A 112 4.97 3.26 1.36
C GLY A 112 3.89 4.30 1.65
N TYR A 113 4.15 5.56 1.32
CA TYR A 113 3.12 6.61 1.46
C TYR A 113 2.03 6.50 0.39
N SER A 114 2.37 6.09 -0.84
CA SER A 114 1.38 5.91 -1.91
C SER A 114 0.41 4.76 -1.66
N LEU A 115 0.78 3.77 -0.85
CA LEU A 115 -0.10 2.68 -0.42
C LEU A 115 -1.25 3.13 0.49
N VAL A 116 -1.28 4.38 0.93
CA VAL A 116 -2.35 4.92 1.80
C VAL A 116 -3.75 4.62 1.28
N VAL A 117 -3.98 4.79 -0.03
CA VAL A 117 -5.29 4.54 -0.65
C VAL A 117 -5.63 3.06 -0.56
N THR A 118 -4.67 2.18 -0.93
CA THR A 118 -4.84 0.73 -0.84
C THR A 118 -5.13 0.29 0.59
N PHE A 119 -4.41 0.83 1.58
CA PHE A 119 -4.64 0.53 2.99
C PHE A 119 -6.01 1.01 3.46
N SER A 120 -6.37 2.25 3.20
CA SER A 120 -7.67 2.81 3.58
C SER A 120 -8.83 2.02 2.97
N LEU A 121 -8.73 1.70 1.68
CA LEU A 121 -9.74 0.91 0.99
C LEU A 121 -9.83 -0.51 1.56
N LYS A 122 -8.70 -1.19 1.81
CA LYS A 122 -8.69 -2.52 2.43
C LYS A 122 -9.24 -2.52 3.85
N ILE A 123 -9.03 -1.44 4.63
CA ILE A 123 -9.66 -1.28 5.95
C ILE A 123 -11.18 -1.16 5.81
N ILE A 124 -11.68 -0.39 4.84
CA ILE A 124 -13.12 -0.22 4.63
C ILE A 124 -13.75 -1.52 4.10
N THR A 125 -13.19 -2.11 3.04
CA THR A 125 -13.71 -3.35 2.44
C THR A 125 -13.52 -4.56 3.33
N GLY A 126 -12.53 -4.54 4.22
CA GLY A 126 -12.31 -5.59 5.22
C GLY A 126 -13.50 -5.69 6.17
N LEU A 127 -14.02 -4.56 6.64
CA LEU A 127 -15.22 -4.50 7.49
C LEU A 127 -16.53 -4.61 6.69
N LEU A 128 -16.57 -3.99 5.50
CA LEU A 128 -17.76 -3.85 4.66
C LEU A 128 -17.49 -4.44 3.26
N PRO A 129 -17.57 -5.77 3.08
CA PRO A 129 -17.17 -6.44 1.83
C PRO A 129 -18.01 -6.00 0.61
N ASN A 130 -19.22 -5.48 0.82
CA ASN A 130 -20.10 -5.01 -0.25
C ASN A 130 -19.54 -3.80 -1.03
N PHE A 131 -18.55 -3.08 -0.48
CA PHE A 131 -17.93 -1.93 -1.14
C PHE A 131 -16.74 -2.30 -2.04
N GLN A 132 -16.49 -3.58 -2.31
CA GLN A 132 -15.35 -4.03 -3.11
C GLN A 132 -15.33 -3.41 -4.52
N ILE A 133 -16.49 -3.23 -5.15
CA ILE A 133 -16.60 -2.60 -6.47
C ILE A 133 -16.14 -1.14 -6.41
N VAL A 134 -16.58 -0.40 -5.38
CA VAL A 134 -16.18 0.99 -5.15
C VAL A 134 -14.68 1.09 -4.93
N SER A 135 -14.10 0.17 -4.16
CA SER A 135 -12.66 0.08 -3.93
C SER A 135 -11.86 -0.01 -5.24
N TRP A 136 -12.29 -0.84 -6.19
CA TRP A 136 -11.63 -0.95 -7.49
C TRP A 136 -11.56 0.37 -8.26
N PHE A 137 -12.64 1.17 -8.22
CA PHE A 137 -12.65 2.48 -8.87
C PHE A 137 -11.77 3.51 -8.14
N LEU A 138 -11.82 3.54 -6.80
CA LEU A 138 -11.05 4.52 -6.02
C LEU A 138 -9.55 4.22 -6.00
N GLN A 139 -9.15 2.96 -6.25
CA GLN A 139 -7.75 2.55 -6.20
C GLN A 139 -6.88 3.22 -7.28
N PHE A 140 -7.48 3.71 -8.37
CA PHE A 140 -6.79 4.53 -9.37
C PHE A 140 -6.26 5.87 -8.82
N TYR A 141 -6.77 6.35 -7.68
CA TYR A 141 -6.26 7.58 -7.06
C TYR A 141 -4.78 7.47 -6.65
N VAL A 142 -4.26 6.25 -6.49
CA VAL A 142 -2.82 5.99 -6.31
C VAL A 142 -1.98 6.63 -7.43
N VAL A 143 -2.48 6.66 -8.66
CA VAL A 143 -1.79 7.29 -9.81
C VAL A 143 -1.53 8.76 -9.55
N TYR A 144 -2.52 9.48 -9.01
CA TYR A 144 -2.38 10.89 -8.69
C TYR A 144 -1.41 11.13 -7.53
N ILE A 145 -1.45 10.30 -6.48
CA ILE A 145 -0.50 10.39 -5.36
C ILE A 145 0.94 10.18 -5.86
N ILE A 146 1.16 9.16 -6.68
CA ILE A 146 2.48 8.87 -7.26
C ILE A 146 2.91 9.97 -8.22
N TRP A 147 2.00 10.54 -9.02
CA TRP A 147 2.31 11.65 -9.92
C TRP A 147 2.86 12.86 -9.15
N GLU A 148 2.19 13.25 -8.08
CA GLU A 148 2.63 14.36 -7.22
C GLU A 148 3.95 14.01 -6.51
N GLY A 149 4.13 12.76 -6.08
CA GLY A 149 5.39 12.30 -5.48
C GLY A 149 6.55 12.29 -6.48
N ALA A 150 6.28 11.90 -7.72
CA ALA A 150 7.27 11.94 -8.79
C ALA A 150 7.70 13.39 -9.09
N ARG A 151 6.77 14.35 -9.05
CA ARG A 151 7.03 15.78 -9.27
C ARG A 151 7.80 16.42 -8.11
N VAL A 152 7.33 16.26 -6.88
CA VAL A 152 7.82 17.00 -5.71
C VAL A 152 8.97 16.27 -5.00
N PHE A 153 8.81 14.97 -4.77
CA PHE A 153 9.70 14.19 -3.92
C PHE A 153 10.84 13.53 -4.71
N ILE A 154 10.55 12.93 -5.87
CA ILE A 154 11.58 12.34 -6.76
C ILE A 154 12.21 13.40 -7.66
N LYS A 155 11.45 14.44 -8.03
CA LYS A 155 11.87 15.51 -8.95
C LYS A 155 12.28 14.97 -10.33
N ILE A 156 11.47 14.07 -10.87
CA ILE A 156 11.70 13.52 -12.21
C ILE A 156 11.37 14.54 -13.31
N ASP A 157 12.12 14.49 -14.41
CA ASP A 157 11.85 15.29 -15.61
C ASP A 157 10.40 15.13 -16.09
N GLU A 158 9.77 16.23 -16.49
CA GLU A 158 8.37 16.23 -16.92
C GLU A 158 8.10 15.29 -18.10
N SER A 159 9.04 15.18 -19.04
CA SER A 159 8.94 14.28 -20.20
C SER A 159 8.89 12.79 -19.83
N LYS A 160 9.44 12.42 -18.67
CA LYS A 160 9.51 11.04 -18.17
C LYS A 160 8.49 10.77 -17.06
N ARG A 161 7.92 11.81 -16.46
CA ARG A 161 7.02 11.74 -15.29
C ARG A 161 5.85 10.81 -15.52
N LEU A 162 5.16 10.93 -16.66
CA LEU A 162 4.01 10.08 -16.99
C LEU A 162 4.37 8.61 -17.01
N LEU A 163 5.45 8.25 -17.72
CA LEU A 163 5.88 6.86 -17.83
C LEU A 163 6.31 6.30 -16.47
N PHE A 164 7.04 7.09 -15.68
CA PHE A 164 7.44 6.71 -14.33
C PHE A 164 6.23 6.45 -13.43
N THR A 165 5.27 7.39 -13.42
CA THR A 165 4.05 7.27 -12.62
C THR A 165 3.27 6.03 -13.01
N LEU A 166 3.04 5.79 -14.31
CA LEU A 166 2.29 4.61 -14.76
C LEU A 166 2.98 3.30 -14.36
N LEU A 167 4.31 3.21 -14.50
CA LEU A 167 5.05 2.01 -14.08
C LEU A 167 4.96 1.82 -12.56
N ALA A 168 5.24 2.87 -11.78
CA ALA A 168 5.19 2.81 -10.33
C ALA A 168 3.79 2.42 -9.82
N SER A 169 2.73 3.01 -10.37
CA SER A 169 1.35 2.66 -10.03
C SER A 169 1.01 1.23 -10.44
N PHE A 170 1.43 0.79 -11.63
CA PHE A 170 1.21 -0.57 -12.09
C PHE A 170 1.82 -1.58 -11.12
N PHE A 171 3.11 -1.45 -10.80
CA PHE A 171 3.77 -2.38 -9.88
C PHE A 171 3.20 -2.32 -8.46
N LEU A 172 2.91 -1.13 -7.95
CA LEU A 172 2.29 -0.96 -6.62
C LEU A 172 0.97 -1.72 -6.51
N LEU A 173 0.15 -1.72 -7.56
CA LEU A 173 -1.16 -2.37 -7.57
C LEU A 173 -1.09 -3.87 -7.93
N SER A 174 -0.25 -4.24 -8.90
CA SER A 174 -0.16 -5.62 -9.40
C SER A 174 0.55 -6.55 -8.42
N THR A 175 1.59 -6.07 -7.74
CA THR A 175 2.46 -6.93 -6.92
C THR A 175 1.73 -7.55 -5.72
N PRO A 176 0.97 -6.79 -4.91
CA PRO A 176 0.15 -7.39 -3.86
C PRO A 176 -0.85 -8.40 -4.40
N PHE A 177 -1.48 -8.11 -5.55
CA PHE A 177 -2.46 -9.00 -6.17
C PHE A 177 -1.83 -10.36 -6.57
N ILE A 178 -0.65 -10.34 -7.19
CA ILE A 178 0.07 -11.56 -7.57
C ILE A 178 0.46 -12.37 -6.33
N ILE A 179 0.97 -11.72 -5.28
CA ILE A 179 1.37 -12.39 -4.04
C ILE A 179 0.15 -13.02 -3.34
N GLU A 180 -0.97 -12.28 -3.26
CA GLU A 180 -2.22 -12.77 -2.67
C GLU A 180 -2.74 -14.00 -3.43
N PHE A 181 -2.71 -13.95 -4.77
CA PHE A 181 -3.10 -15.07 -5.63
C PHE A 181 -2.23 -16.31 -5.39
N LEU A 182 -0.90 -16.15 -5.38
CA LEU A 182 0.03 -17.24 -5.15
C LEU A 182 -0.15 -17.85 -3.75
N PHE A 183 -0.30 -17.02 -2.72
CA PHE A 183 -0.52 -17.47 -1.36
C PHE A 183 -1.80 -18.29 -1.23
N ASN A 184 -2.91 -17.78 -1.78
CA ASN A 184 -4.20 -18.49 -1.74
C ASN A 184 -4.14 -19.82 -2.50
N LYS A 185 -3.41 -19.89 -3.61
CA LYS A 185 -3.17 -21.15 -4.33
C LYS A 185 -2.38 -22.15 -3.48
N LEU A 186 -1.33 -21.71 -2.79
CA LEU A 186 -0.55 -22.58 -1.90
C LEU A 186 -1.41 -23.11 -0.74
N VAL A 187 -2.19 -22.25 -0.09
CA VAL A 187 -3.10 -22.67 1.00
C VAL A 187 -4.13 -23.67 0.50
N PHE A 188 -4.67 -23.49 -0.70
CA PHE A 188 -5.62 -24.43 -1.29
C PHE A 188 -5.00 -25.82 -1.58
N ILE A 189 -3.72 -25.88 -1.93
CA ILE A 189 -3.02 -27.15 -2.19
C ILE A 189 -2.65 -27.87 -0.88
N LEU A 190 -2.42 -27.12 0.20
CA LEU A 190 -1.97 -27.63 1.50
C LEU A 190 -3.11 -28.08 2.43
N ASN A 191 -4.34 -27.65 2.17
CA ASN A 191 -5.56 -28.08 2.87
C ASN A 191 -6.28 -29.19 2.10
#